data_AF-A0A327U6P7-F1
#
_entry.id   AF-A0A327U6P7-F1
#
_cell.length_a   1.000
_cell.length_b   1.000
_cell.length_c   1.000
_cell.angle_alpha   90.00
_cell.angle_beta   90.00
_cell.angle_gamma   90.00
#
_symmetry.space_group_name_H-M   'P 1'
#
loop_
_entity.id
_entity.type
_entity.pdbx_description
1 polymer ?
#
loop_
_entity_poly.entity_id
_entity_poly.type
_entity_poly.pdbx_seq_one_letter_code
_entity_poly.pdbx_strand_id
1 'polypeptide(L)'
;MELRNRLKRATGMPLPATLIFDHPNPTALAKYIRSQLLPDVPAADEAADDPEAQIKETLASIPVSRLRKAGLLDLVLQLADEDGEAADEPASTASTSIEDMDAESLLRLASENSNPEN
;
A
#
# COMPACT_ATOMS: atom_id res chain seq x y z
N MET A 1 6.66 13.93 -27.52
CA MET A 1 7.49 13.75 -26.30
C MET A 1 7.21 14.78 -25.19
N GLU A 2 6.17 15.62 -25.29
CA GLU A 2 5.90 16.65 -24.25
C GLU A 2 5.21 16.09 -23.00
N LEU A 3 4.29 15.14 -23.16
CA LEU A 3 3.56 14.51 -22.05
C LEU A 3 4.50 13.84 -21.04
N ARG A 4 5.48 13.06 -21.52
CA ARG A 4 6.49 12.41 -20.67
C ARG A 4 7.29 13.42 -19.85
N ASN A 5 7.71 14.53 -20.48
CA ASN A 5 8.48 15.55 -19.78
C ASN A 5 7.63 16.30 -18.74
N ARG A 6 6.34 16.50 -19.03
CA ARG A 6 5.37 17.04 -18.06
C ARG A 6 5.15 16.09 -16.88
N LEU A 7 4.95 14.80 -17.13
CA LEU A 7 4.79 13.78 -16.09
C LEU A 7 6.05 13.65 -15.24
N LYS A 8 7.23 13.56 -15.86
CA LYS A 8 8.51 13.52 -15.12
C LYS A 8 8.70 14.74 -14.22
N ARG A 9 8.30 15.93 -14.68
CA ARG A 9 8.33 17.15 -13.86
C ARG A 9 7.30 17.15 -12.73
N ALA A 10 6.13 16.57 -12.95
CA ALA A 10 5.06 16.51 -11.96
C ALA A 10 5.27 15.42 -10.89
N THR A 11 5.83 14.27 -11.26
CA THR A 11 6.02 13.11 -10.37
C THR A 11 7.43 12.97 -9.83
N GLY A 12 8.42 13.68 -10.40
CA GLY A 12 9.83 13.55 -10.05
C GLY A 12 10.48 12.23 -10.45
N MET A 13 9.72 11.32 -11.07
CA MET A 13 10.15 9.95 -11.32
C MET A 13 10.82 9.80 -12.70
N PRO A 14 11.89 8.99 -12.83
CA PRO A 14 12.43 8.64 -14.14
C PRO A 14 11.46 7.70 -14.88
N LEU A 15 10.50 8.25 -15.64
CA LEU A 15 9.61 7.44 -16.48
C LEU A 15 10.36 6.92 -17.73
N PRO A 16 10.49 5.59 -17.92
CA PRO A 16 11.04 4.97 -19.13
C PRO A 16 10.23 5.34 -20.38
N ALA A 17 10.90 5.46 -21.53
CA ALA A 17 10.23 5.79 -22.79
C ALA A 17 9.31 4.67 -23.30
N THR A 18 9.52 3.42 -22.85
CA THR A 18 8.72 2.25 -23.19
C THR A 18 7.38 2.22 -22.47
N LEU A 19 7.22 2.98 -21.39
CA LEU A 19 6.07 2.87 -20.49
C LEU A 19 4.75 3.35 -21.14
N ILE A 20 4.85 4.21 -22.15
CA ILE A 20 3.71 4.60 -23.02
C ILE A 20 3.27 3.47 -23.94
N PHE A 21 4.19 2.56 -24.30
CA PHE A 21 3.89 1.38 -25.11
C PHE A 21 3.35 0.23 -24.25
N ASP A 22 3.83 0.10 -23.02
CA ASP A 22 3.33 -0.89 -22.06
C ASP A 22 1.92 -0.52 -21.52
N HIS A 23 1.65 0.79 -21.40
CA HIS A 23 0.36 1.32 -20.97
C HIS A 23 -0.20 2.33 -22.01
N PRO A 24 -0.73 1.85 -23.15
CA PRO A 24 -1.24 2.70 -24.22
C PRO A 24 -2.51 3.46 -23.84
N ASN A 25 -3.17 3.04 -22.75
CA ASN A 25 -4.33 3.71 -22.20
C ASN A 25 -3.91 4.73 -21.11
N PRO A 26 -4.29 6.02 -21.21
CA PRO A 26 -3.99 7.03 -20.19
C PRO A 26 -4.47 6.63 -18.78
N THR A 27 -5.57 5.89 -18.66
CA THR A 27 -6.07 5.38 -17.38
C THR A 27 -5.12 4.32 -16.78
N ALA A 28 -4.63 3.40 -17.61
CA ALA A 28 -3.67 2.37 -17.18
C ALA A 28 -2.33 3.00 -16.75
N LEU A 29 -1.87 4.01 -17.49
CA LEU A 29 -0.67 4.78 -17.15
C LEU A 29 -0.84 5.52 -15.81
N ALA A 30 -1.98 6.16 -15.59
CA ALA A 30 -2.27 6.85 -14.32
C ALA A 30 -2.33 5.88 -13.14
N LYS A 31 -2.93 4.70 -13.33
CA LYS A 31 -2.99 3.64 -12.32
C LYS A 31 -1.59 3.15 -11.93
N TYR A 32 -0.72 2.88 -12.91
CA TYR A 32 0.66 2.47 -12.69
C TYR A 32 1.48 3.53 -11.95
N ILE A 33 1.34 4.81 -12.33
CA ILE A 33 2.05 5.90 -11.65
C ILE A 33 1.56 6.05 -10.21
N ARG A 34 0.24 5.90 -9.98
CA ARG A 34 -0.33 5.96 -8.63
C ARG A 34 0.16 4.81 -7.75
N SER A 35 0.20 3.58 -8.25
CA SER A 35 0.71 2.43 -7.47
C SER A 35 2.20 2.58 -7.12
N GLN A 36 2.99 3.22 -8.00
CA GLN A 36 4.39 3.53 -7.69
C GLN A 36 4.57 4.68 -6.69
N LEU A 37 3.61 5.61 -6.58
CA LEU A 37 3.66 6.71 -5.60
C LEU A 37 3.08 6.32 -4.24
N LEU A 38 2.07 5.44 -4.23
CA LEU A 38 1.33 5.03 -3.04
C LEU A 38 1.21 3.49 -3.02
N PRO A 39 2.28 2.76 -2.69
CA PRO A 39 2.27 1.29 -2.71
C PRO A 39 1.28 0.66 -1.73
N ASP A 40 0.91 1.39 -0.67
CA ASP A 40 -0.03 0.94 0.38
C ASP A 40 -1.49 1.35 0.11
N VAL A 41 -1.75 2.08 -0.98
CA VAL A 41 -3.12 2.48 -1.33
C VAL A 41 -3.61 1.55 -2.43
N PRO A 42 -4.58 0.66 -2.16
CA PRO A 42 -5.12 -0.22 -3.19
C PRO A 42 -5.62 0.61 -4.37
N ALA A 43 -5.47 0.04 -5.56
CA ALA A 43 -5.89 0.67 -6.79
C ALA A 43 -7.36 1.12 -6.68
N ALA A 44 -7.68 2.33 -7.12
CA ALA A 44 -9.04 2.88 -6.99
C ALA A 44 -10.16 2.08 -7.68
N ASP A 45 -9.81 1.17 -8.60
CA ASP A 45 -10.79 0.22 -9.17
C ASP A 45 -11.25 -0.83 -8.14
N GLU A 46 -10.44 -1.16 -7.14
CA GLU A 46 -10.81 -2.03 -6.01
C GLU A 46 -11.40 -1.23 -4.86
N ALA A 47 -10.96 0.03 -4.67
CA ALA A 47 -11.48 0.90 -3.62
C ALA A 47 -12.91 1.41 -3.87
N ALA A 48 -13.43 1.31 -5.10
CA ALA A 48 -14.82 1.68 -5.40
C ALA A 48 -15.85 0.77 -4.70
N ASP A 49 -15.47 -0.46 -4.36
CA ASP A 49 -16.27 -1.41 -3.56
C ASP A 49 -15.72 -1.60 -2.14
N ASP A 50 -14.71 -0.83 -1.74
CA ASP A 50 -14.18 -0.88 -0.37
C ASP A 50 -15.08 -0.07 0.57
N PRO A 51 -15.82 -0.73 1.48
CA PRO A 51 -16.68 -0.03 2.44
C PRO A 51 -15.87 0.91 3.32
N GLU A 52 -14.60 0.60 3.63
CA GLU A 52 -13.76 1.51 4.42
C GLU A 52 -13.40 2.78 3.67
N ALA A 53 -13.01 2.68 2.38
CA ALA A 53 -12.73 3.84 1.55
C ALA A 53 -13.95 4.77 1.46
N GLN A 54 -15.15 4.21 1.30
CA GLN A 54 -16.39 4.98 1.25
C GLN A 54 -16.68 5.70 2.59
N ILE A 55 -16.42 5.04 3.72
CA ILE A 55 -16.55 5.65 5.05
C ILE A 55 -15.52 6.78 5.22
N LYS A 56 -14.25 6.54 4.88
CA LYS A 56 -13.17 7.53 4.95
C LYS A 56 -13.49 8.78 4.10
N GLU A 57 -13.98 8.58 2.89
CA GLU A 57 -14.39 9.68 1.99
C GLU A 57 -15.60 10.46 2.53
N THR A 58 -16.62 9.75 3.03
CA THR A 58 -17.80 10.38 3.63
C THR A 58 -17.41 11.22 4.84
N LEU A 59 -16.60 10.68 5.75
CA LEU A 59 -16.06 11.39 6.91
C LEU A 59 -15.25 12.63 6.51
N ALA A 60 -14.40 12.53 5.49
CA ALA A 60 -13.58 13.64 5.00
C ALA A 60 -14.42 14.78 4.39
N SER A 61 -15.58 14.47 3.80
CA SER A 61 -16.49 15.48 3.24
C SER A 61 -17.25 16.28 4.31
N ILE A 62 -17.40 15.74 5.52
CA ILE A 62 -18.17 16.37 6.60
C ILE A 62 -17.28 17.42 7.30
N PRO A 63 -17.71 18.70 7.40
CA PRO A 63 -16.93 19.70 8.12
C PRO A 63 -16.70 19.32 9.59
N VAL A 64 -15.48 19.49 10.08
CA VAL A 64 -15.08 19.14 11.47
C VAL A 64 -15.97 19.84 12.51
N SER A 65 -16.42 21.08 12.25
CA SER A 65 -17.35 21.80 13.14
C SER A 65 -18.69 21.08 13.30
N ARG A 66 -19.16 20.38 12.27
CA ARG A 66 -20.41 19.59 12.31
C ARG A 66 -20.22 18.31 13.12
N LEU A 67 -19.09 17.63 12.95
CA LEU A 67 -18.72 16.46 13.75
C LEU A 67 -18.60 16.82 15.24
N ARG A 68 -17.95 17.95 15.55
CA ARG A 68 -17.82 18.47 16.91
C ARG A 68 -19.18 18.83 17.52
N LYS A 69 -20.05 19.52 16.79
CA LYS A 69 -21.40 19.90 17.27
C LYS A 69 -22.28 18.67 17.56
N ALA A 70 -22.06 17.58 16.83
CA ALA A 70 -22.75 16.32 17.03
C ALA A 70 -22.11 15.43 18.12
N GLY A 71 -20.96 15.81 18.69
CA GLY A 71 -20.21 15.00 19.66
C GLY A 71 -19.53 13.76 19.06
N LEU A 72 -19.56 13.59 17.73
CA LEU A 72 -18.99 12.44 17.03
C LEU A 72 -17.45 12.52 16.93
N LEU A 73 -16.89 13.73 16.95
CA LEU A 73 -15.44 13.93 16.82
C LEU A 73 -14.67 13.28 17.97
N ASP A 74 -15.18 13.41 19.19
CA ASP A 74 -14.55 12.82 20.38
C ASP A 74 -14.59 11.28 20.34
N LEU A 75 -15.68 10.68 19.84
CA LEU A 75 -15.79 9.23 19.66
C LEU A 75 -14.82 8.69 18.60
N VAL A 76 -14.66 9.40 17.48
CA VAL A 76 -13.71 9.00 16.42
C VAL A 76 -12.27 9.11 16.91
N LEU A 77 -11.93 10.16 17.67
CA LEU A 77 -10.60 10.32 18.26
C LEU A 77 -10.31 9.27 19.34
N GLN A 78 -11.31 8.90 20.15
CA GLN A 78 -11.17 7.84 21.13
C GLN A 78 -10.95 6.47 20.47
N LEU A 79 -11.74 6.14 19.44
CA LEU A 79 -11.60 4.87 18.74
C LEU A 79 -10.26 4.75 17.99
N ALA A 80 -9.79 5.85 17.39
CA ALA A 80 -8.48 5.89 16.73
C ALA A 80 -7.29 5.68 17.68
N ASP A 81 -7.45 6.00 18.98
CA ASP A 81 -6.45 5.73 20.02
C ASP A 81 -6.42 4.23 20.37
N GLU A 82 -7.58 3.57 20.33
CA GLU A 82 -7.74 2.13 20.63
C GLU A 82 -7.18 1.22 19.50
N ASP A 83 -7.30 1.64 18.23
CA ASP A 83 -6.72 0.93 17.07
C ASP A 83 -5.18 1.11 16.92
N GLY A 84 -4.59 2.05 17.66
CA GLY A 84 -3.15 2.35 17.62
C GLY A 84 -2.25 1.25 18.18
N GLU A 85 -2.79 0.29 18.93
CA GLU A 85 -2.02 -0.82 19.52
C GLU A 85 -1.88 -2.03 18.56
N ALA A 86 -2.61 -2.07 17.44
CA ALA A 86 -2.61 -3.20 16.49
C ALA A 86 -1.79 -2.96 15.21
N ALA A 87 -1.28 -1.74 14.99
CA ALA A 87 -0.56 -1.37 13.77
C ALA A 87 0.98 -1.39 13.90
N ASP A 88 1.52 -1.71 15.09
CA ASP A 88 2.95 -1.96 15.31
C ASP A 88 3.23 -3.47 15.44
N GLU A 89 2.64 -4.29 14.56
CA GLU A 89 3.37 -5.48 14.14
C GLU A 89 4.28 -5.03 12.98
N PRO A 90 5.61 -4.94 13.17
CA PRO A 90 6.49 -4.81 12.03
C PRO A 90 6.18 -6.01 11.16
N ALA A 91 5.72 -5.75 9.93
CA ALA A 91 5.48 -6.76 8.93
C ALA A 91 6.69 -7.68 8.88
N SER A 92 6.56 -8.83 9.55
CA SER A 92 7.48 -9.93 9.42
C SER A 92 7.20 -10.48 8.04
N THR A 93 7.76 -9.79 7.05
CA THR A 93 8.14 -10.41 5.79
C THR A 93 9.25 -11.40 6.12
N ALA A 94 8.90 -12.46 6.85
CA ALA A 94 9.70 -13.67 6.95
C ALA A 94 9.60 -14.44 5.63
N SER A 95 9.90 -13.76 4.53
CA SER A 95 10.77 -14.35 3.53
C SER A 95 12.18 -14.07 4.05
N THR A 96 12.65 -14.86 5.04
CA THR A 96 14.05 -14.77 5.47
C THR A 96 14.89 -14.97 4.22
N SER A 97 15.46 -13.88 3.71
CA SER A 97 16.31 -13.92 2.53
C SER A 97 17.46 -14.85 2.88
N ILE A 98 17.67 -15.87 2.03
CA ILE A 98 18.69 -16.92 2.25
C ILE A 98 20.08 -16.31 2.50
N GLU A 99 20.32 -15.09 2.02
CA GLU A 99 21.57 -14.34 2.18
C GLU A 99 21.88 -13.90 3.63
N ASP A 100 20.88 -13.79 4.51
CA ASP A 100 21.07 -13.38 5.92
C ASP A 100 21.01 -14.57 6.91
N MET A 101 20.85 -15.81 6.42
CA MET A 101 20.77 -16.99 7.28
C MET A 101 22.17 -17.48 7.70
N ASP A 102 22.36 -17.67 9.01
CA ASP A 102 23.54 -18.37 9.52
C ASP A 102 23.64 -19.80 8.98
N ALA A 103 24.87 -20.29 8.83
CA ALA A 103 25.17 -21.60 8.25
C ALA A 103 24.47 -22.77 8.99
N GLU A 104 24.24 -22.63 10.31
CA GLU A 104 23.54 -23.65 11.09
C GLU A 104 22.05 -23.72 10.75
N SER A 105 21.41 -22.58 10.50
CA SER A 105 20.00 -22.48 10.13
C SER A 105 19.75 -23.04 8.72
N LEU A 106 20.69 -22.83 7.79
CA LEU A 106 20.64 -23.43 6.45
C LEU A 106 20.79 -24.96 6.49
N LEU A 107 21.62 -25.47 7.40
CA LEU A 107 21.83 -26.91 7.57
C LEU A 107 20.55 -27.62 8.07
N ARG A 108 19.82 -26.98 9.00
CA ARG A 108 18.53 -27.49 9.48
C ARG A 108 17.48 -27.52 8.38
N LEU A 109 17.32 -26.41 7.64
CA LEU A 109 16.35 -26.32 6.55
C LEU A 109 16.65 -27.37 5.45
N ALA A 110 17.93 -27.59 5.13
CA ALA A 110 18.34 -28.63 4.20
C ALA A 110 18.04 -30.04 4.72
N SER A 111 18.22 -30.31 6.01
CA SER A 111 17.89 -31.61 6.62
C SER A 111 16.40 -31.90 6.65
N GLU A 112 15.56 -30.88 6.88
CA GLU A 112 14.10 -31.00 6.88
C GLU A 112 13.56 -31.25 5.47
N ASN A 113 14.11 -30.58 4.45
CA ASN A 113 13.71 -30.80 3.06
C ASN A 113 14.29 -32.09 2.45
N SER A 114 15.39 -32.62 3.01
CA SER A 114 16.03 -33.86 2.56
C SER A 114 15.45 -35.12 3.20
N ASN A 115 14.40 -35.01 4.00
CA ASN A 115 13.69 -36.15 4.60
C ASN A 115 12.35 -36.41 3.90
N PRO A 116 12.33 -37.06 2.71
CA PRO A 116 11.11 -37.68 2.21
C PRO A 116 10.93 -39.04 2.89
N GLU A 117 10.61 -39.07 4.19
CA GLU A 117 10.27 -40.33 4.87
C GLU A 117 8.96 -40.20 5.64
N ASN A 118 7.83 -40.49 4.98
CA ASN A 118 7.10 -41.77 5.07
C ASN A 118 5.80 -41.73 4.26
#